data_AF-H9ZDZ0-F1
#
_entry.id   AF-H9ZDZ0-F1
#
_cell.length_a   1.000
_cell.length_b   1.000
_cell.length_c   1.000
_cell.angle_alpha   90.00
_cell.angle_beta   90.00
_cell.angle_gamma   90.00
#
_symmetry.space_group_name_H-M   'P 1'
#
loop_
_entity.id
_entity.type
_entity.pdbx_description
1 polymer ?
#
loop_
_entity_poly.entity_id
_entity_poly.type
_entity_poly.pdbx_seq_one_letter_code
_entity_poly.pdbx_strand_id
1 'polypeptide(L)' 'MAPSRSLVVPLAVLVLLLWGASWTHRQQSNIRIIMDENWTELLEGDWMIEFYALWCPACQNLQPECESFAEWGEYLRLML' A
#
# COMPACT_ATOMS: atom_id res chain seq x y z
N MET A 1 34.32 -40.60 1.14
CA MET A 1 33.94 -39.21 0.79
C MET A 1 32.50 -38.95 1.23
N ALA A 2 32.29 -38.29 2.38
CA ALA A 2 30.97 -37.85 2.83
C ALA A 2 30.98 -36.31 2.88
N PRO A 3 30.61 -35.61 1.79
CA PRO A 3 30.63 -34.17 1.82
C PRO A 3 29.42 -33.65 2.60
N SER A 4 29.68 -32.78 3.58
CA SER A 4 28.89 -31.57 3.80
C SER A 4 27.49 -31.61 4.44
N ARG A 5 27.04 -32.68 5.11
CA ARG A 5 25.75 -32.63 5.88
C ARG A 5 25.68 -31.47 6.90
N SER A 6 26.84 -31.03 7.42
CA SER A 6 26.97 -29.93 8.38
C SER A 6 26.68 -28.54 7.79
N LEU A 7 26.92 -28.32 6.50
CA LEU A 7 26.74 -27.02 5.83
C LEU A 7 25.33 -26.84 5.24
N VAL A 8 24.60 -27.92 5.02
CA VAL A 8 23.24 -27.89 4.43
C VAL A 8 22.23 -27.25 5.38
N VAL A 9 22.31 -27.53 6.68
CA VAL A 9 21.40 -27.00 7.70
C VAL A 9 21.50 -25.47 7.84
N PRO A 10 22.68 -24.86 8.03
CA PRO A 10 22.78 -23.41 8.13
C PRO A 10 22.40 -22.71 6.82
N LEU A 11 22.70 -23.30 5.65
CA LEU A 11 22.24 -22.78 4.35
C LEU A 11 20.70 -22.78 4.23
N ALA A 12 20.03 -23.86 4.66
CA ALA A 12 18.57 -23.94 4.62
C ALA A 12 17.90 -22.93 5.57
N VAL A 13 18.45 -22.74 6.77
CA VAL A 13 17.97 -21.71 7.71
C VAL A 13 18.14 -20.31 7.13
N LEU A 14 19.28 -20.04 6.49
CA LEU A 14 19.57 -18.75 5.87
C LEU A 14 18.61 -18.47 4.71
N VAL A 15 18.29 -19.47 3.89
CA VAL A 15 17.27 -19.37 2.83
C VAL A 15 15.87 -19.12 3.41
N LEU A 16 15.47 -19.81 4.48
CA LEU A 16 14.18 -19.60 5.13
C LEU A 16 14.04 -18.20 5.74
N LEU A 17 15.11 -17.67 6.35
CA LEU A 17 15.15 -16.31 6.88
C LEU A 17 15.06 -15.26 5.77
N LEU A 18 15.74 -15.50 4.64
CA LEU A 18 15.65 -14.62 3.46
C LEU A 18 14.25 -14.62 2.85
N TRP A 19 13.56 -15.77 2.81
CA TRP A 19 12.18 -15.83 2.30
C TRP A 19 11.16 -15.22 3.29
N GLY A 20 11.38 -15.39 4.60
CA GLY A 20 10.55 -14.78 5.64
C GLY A 20 10.61 -13.25 5.65
N ALA A 21 11.75 -12.66 5.25
CA ALA A 21 11.89 -11.22 5.11
C ALA A 21 11.01 -10.62 3.99
N SER A 22 10.53 -11.41 3.03
CA SER A 22 9.71 -10.91 1.93
C SER A 22 8.26 -10.59 2.33
N TRP A 23 7.84 -10.94 3.55
CA TRP A 23 6.46 -10.80 4.02
C TRP A 23 6.13 -9.45 4.68
N THR A 24 7.07 -8.50 4.73
CA THR A 24 6.80 -7.15 5.28
C THR A 24 6.34 -6.15 4.21
N HIS A 25 5.80 -6.62 3.07
CA HIS A 25 5.31 -5.73 2.03
C HIS A 25 4.05 -5.02 2.52
N ARG A 26 4.22 -3.87 3.17
CA ARG A 26 3.15 -2.94 3.48
C ARG A 26 2.66 -2.37 2.14
N GLN A 27 1.46 -2.75 1.73
CA GLN A 27 0.77 -2.10 0.61
C GLN A 27 0.63 -0.61 0.92
N GLN A 28 1.07 0.22 -0.01
CA GLN A 28 0.95 1.68 0.09
C GLN A 28 -0.47 2.06 -0.35
N SER A 29 -1.18 2.86 0.44
CA SER A 29 -2.52 3.34 0.08
C SER A 29 -2.45 4.20 -1.18
N ASN A 30 -3.34 3.94 -2.15
CA ASN A 30 -3.37 4.64 -3.43
C ASN A 30 -4.26 5.90 -3.34
N ILE A 31 -3.86 6.86 -2.51
CA ILE A 31 -4.51 8.18 -2.43
C ILE A 31 -3.69 9.19 -3.22
N ARG A 32 -4.34 9.99 -4.06
CA ARG A 32 -3.74 11.10 -4.82
C ARG A 32 -4.20 12.44 -4.25
N ILE A 33 -3.23 13.30 -3.92
CA ILE A 33 -3.53 14.65 -3.47
C ILE A 33 -3.69 15.54 -4.71
N ILE A 34 -4.89 16.07 -4.88
CA ILE A 34 -5.22 16.97 -5.97
C ILE A 34 -5.04 18.43 -5.55
N MET A 35 -4.30 19.17 -6.36
CA MET A 35 -3.96 20.58 -6.25
C MET A 35 -4.22 21.28 -7.59
N ASP A 36 -4.06 22.61 -7.62
CA ASP A 36 -4.24 23.42 -8.83
C ASP A 36 -3.29 23.04 -9.98
N GLU A 37 -2.19 22.36 -9.68
CA GLU A 37 -1.22 21.90 -10.68
C GLU A 37 -1.59 20.57 -11.37
N ASN A 38 -2.46 19.75 -10.76
CA ASN A 38 -2.78 18.41 -11.27
C ASN A 38 -4.29 18.11 -11.37
N TRP A 39 -5.17 19.10 -11.17
CA TRP A 39 -6.63 18.90 -11.26
C TRP A 39 -7.10 18.32 -12.60
N THR A 40 -6.34 18.51 -13.68
CA THR A 40 -6.66 17.96 -15.00
C THR A 40 -6.66 16.43 -15.01
N GLU A 41 -5.98 15.76 -14.07
CA GLU A 41 -6.02 14.31 -13.93
C GLU A 41 -7.44 13.79 -13.64
N LEU A 42 -8.28 14.61 -12.99
CA LEU A 42 -9.68 14.29 -12.72
C LEU A 42 -10.54 14.19 -13.98
N LEU A 43 -10.06 14.68 -15.12
CA LEU A 43 -10.79 14.62 -16.39
C LEU A 43 -10.69 13.24 -17.05
N GLU A 44 -9.77 12.40 -16.58
CA GLU A 44 -9.50 11.08 -17.16
C GLU A 44 -9.86 9.98 -16.16
N GLY A 45 -10.90 9.19 -16.47
CA GLY A 45 -11.34 8.07 -15.64
C GLY A 45 -12.40 8.46 -14.60
N ASP A 46 -12.67 7.53 -13.68
CA ASP A 46 -13.66 7.70 -12.64
C ASP A 46 -12.96 7.93 -11.29
N TRP A 47 -13.30 9.04 -10.65
CA TRP A 47 -12.65 9.51 -9.43
C TRP A 47 -13.65 9.64 -8.29
N MET A 48 -13.22 9.29 -7.08
CA MET A 48 -13.90 9.65 -5.86
C MET A 48 -13.02 10.64 -5.09
N ILE A 49 -13.55 11.83 -4.81
CA ILE A 49 -12.77 12.94 -4.24
C ILE A 49 -13.29 13.24 -2.84
N GLU A 50 -12.38 13.23 -1.85
CA GLU A 50 -12.67 13.73 -0.50
C GLU A 50 -12.10 15.14 -0.31
N PHE A 51 -12.97 16.10 0.00
CA PHE A 51 -12.54 17.43 0.43
C PHE A 51 -12.35 17.43 1.95
N TYR A 52 -11.09 17.55 2.39
CA TYR A 52 -10.74 17.54 3.81
C TYR A 52 -9.99 18.81 4.23
N ALA A 53 -10.00 19.07 5.54
CA ALA A 53 -9.18 20.11 6.16
C ALA A 53 -8.53 19.59 7.45
N LEU A 54 -7.25 19.92 7.65
CA LEU A 54 -6.47 19.43 8.79
C LEU A 54 -6.99 19.89 10.15
N TRP A 55 -7.66 21.04 10.21
CA TRP A 55 -8.23 21.59 11.44
C TRP A 55 -9.63 21.05 11.75
N CYS A 56 -10.23 20.29 10.83
CA CYS A 56 -11.59 19.79 10.98
C CYS A 56 -11.58 18.42 11.68
N PRO A 57 -12.12 18.30 12.91
CA PRO A 57 -12.12 17.03 13.65
C PRO A 57 -13.00 15.96 13.00
N ALA A 58 -14.05 16.36 12.26
CA ALA A 58 -14.88 15.40 11.54
C ALA A 58 -14.13 14.75 10.36
N CYS A 59 -13.32 15.52 9.64
CA CYS A 59 -12.50 15.01 8.52
C CYS A 59 -11.43 14.04 9.00
N GLN A 60 -10.78 14.33 10.14
CA GLN A 60 -9.76 13.43 10.71
C GLN A 60 -10.33 12.04 11.05
N ASN A 61 -11.59 11.98 11.46
CA ASN A 61 -12.26 10.71 11.74
C ASN A 61 -12.63 9.94 10.47
N LEU A 62 -12.80 10.62 9.34
CA LEU A 62 -13.15 10.01 8.05
C LEU A 62 -11.93 9.46 7.30
N GLN A 63 -10.75 10.06 7.54
CA GLN A 63 -9.47 9.69 6.94
C GLN A 63 -9.17 8.17 6.91
N PRO A 64 -9.32 7.38 8.00
CA PRO A 64 -9.07 5.93 7.95
C PRO A 64 -10.06 5.17 7.07
N GLU A 65 -11.30 5.66 6.94
CA GLU A 65 -12.32 5.03 6.09
C GLU A 65 -12.02 5.28 4.61
N CYS A 66 -11.51 6.47 4.28
CA CYS A 66 -11.08 6.81 2.92
C CYS A 66 -9.81 6.04 2.52
N GLU A 67 -8.86 5.83 3.44
CA GLU A 67 -7.71 4.95 3.22
C GLU A 67 -8.16 3.50 2.94
N SER A 68 -9.06 2.98 3.76
CA SER A 68 -9.68 1.66 3.53
C SER A 68 -10.36 1.62 2.16
N PHE A 69 -11.17 2.62 1.82
CA PHE A 69 -11.86 2.68 0.53
C PHE A 69 -10.88 2.71 -0.64
N ALA A 70 -9.77 3.45 -0.56
CA ALA A 70 -8.75 3.49 -1.60
C ALA A 70 -8.12 2.11 -1.85
N GLU A 71 -7.97 1.27 -0.82
CA GLU A 71 -7.51 -0.11 -0.98
C GLU A 71 -8.52 -0.98 -1.75
N TRP A 72 -9.82 -0.76 -1.54
CA TRP A 72 -10.88 -1.45 -2.28
C TRP A 72 -11.13 -0.84 -3.67
N GLY A 73 -10.82 0.44 -3.86
CA GLY A 73 -11.07 1.22 -5.09
C GLY A 73 -10.41 0.61 -6.33
N GLU A 74 -9.25 -0.01 -6.17
CA GLU A 74 -8.56 -0.76 -7.23
C GLU A 74 -9.45 -1.85 -7.86
N TYR A 75 -10.30 -2.52 -7.06
CA TYR A 75 -11.24 -3.52 -7.57
C TYR A 75 -12.44 -2.90 -8.29
N LEU A 76 -12.82 -1.69 -7.90
CA LEU A 76 -13.92 -0.93 -8.49
C LEU A 76 -13.46 -0.06 -9.68
N ARG A 77 -12.15 -0.06 -9.99
CA ARG A 77 -11.50 0.82 -10.97
C ARG A 77 -11.77 2.31 -10.68
N LEU A 78 -11.91 2.64 -9.40
CA LEU A 78 -12.10 4.01 -8.91
C LEU A 78 -10.78 4.51 -8.32
N MET A 79 -10.31 5.67 -8.78
CA MET A 79 -9.15 6.36 -8.20
C MET A 79 -9.59 7.30 -7.09
N LEU A 80 -8.83 7.34 -5.99
CA LEU A 80 -9.04 8.24 -4.86
C LEU A 80 -7.90 9.27 -4.75
#